data_AF-A0A7V5DAQ8-F1
#
_entry.id   AF-A0A7V5DAQ8-F1
#
_cell.length_a   1.000
_cell.length_b   1.000
_cell.length_c   1.000
_cell.angle_alpha   90.00
_cell.angle_beta   90.00
_cell.angle_gamma   90.00
#
_symmetry.space_group_name_H-M   'P 1'
#
loop_
_entity.id
_entity.type
_entity.pdbx_description
1 polymer ?
#
loop_
_entity_poly.entity_id
_entity_poly.type
_entity_poly.pdbx_seq_one_letter_code
_entity_poly.pdbx_strand_id
1 'polypeptide(L)'
;GSCERIKNTPLLRQYDFFTRLFLLVFMLLLPFCLVGDFAKMNIAALMPPVSILISFVFATLGKVGEVNEDPFENRITDVPMTAICNTIERDLREMLGEQDLPPKSEARDGYLY
;
A
#
# COMPACT_ATOMS: atom_id res chain seq x y z
N GLY A 1 -16.43 -2.39 -17.09
CA GLY A 1 -17.49 -1.98 -16.14
C GLY A 1 -16.91 -1.41 -14.85
N SER A 2 -17.15 -2.05 -13.69
CA SER A 2 -16.75 -1.51 -12.38
C SER A 2 -15.24 -1.50 -12.12
N CYS A 3 -14.52 -2.59 -12.42
CA CYS A 3 -13.05 -2.64 -12.23
C CYS A 3 -12.32 -1.68 -13.17
N GLU A 4 -12.84 -1.51 -14.38
CA GLU A 4 -12.36 -0.54 -15.36
C GLU A 4 -12.56 0.90 -14.86
N ARG A 5 -13.67 1.21 -14.18
CA ARG A 5 -13.87 2.50 -13.54
C ARG A 5 -12.88 2.72 -12.38
N ILE A 6 -12.57 1.69 -11.59
CA ILE A 6 -11.55 1.78 -10.53
C ILE A 6 -10.18 2.09 -11.13
N LYS A 7 -9.77 1.37 -12.18
CA LYS A 7 -8.48 1.62 -12.87
C LYS A 7 -8.42 2.96 -13.61
N ASN A 8 -9.51 3.37 -14.24
CA ASN A 8 -9.56 4.59 -15.07
C ASN A 8 -9.98 5.86 -14.32
N THR A 9 -10.28 5.77 -13.03
CA THR A 9 -10.54 6.93 -12.17
C THR A 9 -9.41 7.05 -11.13
N PRO A 10 -8.15 7.29 -11.57
CA PRO A 10 -7.06 7.47 -10.63
C PRO A 10 -7.35 8.70 -9.77
N LEU A 11 -6.87 8.67 -8.53
CA LEU A 11 -6.91 9.85 -7.67
C LEU A 11 -6.19 11.01 -8.38
N LEU A 12 -6.73 12.23 -8.19
CA LEU A 12 -6.14 13.42 -8.79
C LEU A 12 -4.68 13.51 -8.37
N ARG A 13 -3.75 13.55 -9.33
CA ARG A 13 -2.30 13.58 -9.05
C ARG A 13 -1.86 14.71 -8.12
N GLN A 14 -2.63 15.80 -8.09
CA GLN A 14 -2.42 16.90 -7.14
C GLN A 14 -2.68 16.47 -5.70
N TYR A 15 -3.71 15.65 -5.46
CA TYR A 15 -4.06 15.14 -4.13
C TYR A 15 -2.95 14.26 -3.55
N ASP A 16 -2.42 13.30 -4.32
CA ASP A 16 -1.29 12.47 -3.89
C ASP A 16 -0.05 13.33 -3.59
N PHE A 17 0.30 14.24 -4.49
CA PHE A 17 1.45 15.13 -4.30
C PHE A 17 1.33 15.99 -3.03
N PHE A 18 0.20 16.68 -2.84
CA PHE A 18 -0.01 17.53 -1.65
C PHE A 18 -0.06 16.71 -0.37
N THR A 19 -0.66 15.52 -0.40
CA THR A 19 -0.70 14.61 0.77
C THR A 19 0.71 14.22 1.19
N ARG A 20 1.57 13.80 0.25
CA ARG A 20 2.98 13.50 0.54
C ARG A 20 3.75 14.70 1.05
N LEU A 21 3.54 15.86 0.43
CA LEU A 21 4.19 17.11 0.83
C LEU A 21 3.83 17.50 2.26
N PHE A 22 2.54 17.46 2.61
CA PHE A 22 2.08 17.79 3.96
C PHE A 22 2.56 16.79 5.00
N LEU A 23 2.59 15.50 4.67
CA LEU A 23 3.13 14.46 5.56
C LEU A 23 4.61 14.70 5.84
N LEU A 24 5.40 15.04 4.82
CA LEU A 24 6.81 15.37 4.97
C LEU A 24 7.03 16.63 5.81
N VAL A 25 6.27 17.70 5.54
CA VAL A 25 6.33 18.94 6.34
C VAL A 25 5.94 18.67 7.79
N PHE A 26 4.90 17.87 8.02
CA PHE A 26 4.47 17.47 9.36
C PHE A 26 5.58 16.71 10.12
N MET A 27 6.21 15.71 9.49
CA MET A 27 7.31 14.95 10.10
C MET A 27 8.54 15.83 10.39
N LEU A 28 8.81 16.83 9.56
CA LEU A 28 9.90 17.79 9.80
C LEU A 28 9.59 18.76 10.95
N LEU A 29 8.34 19.20 11.10
CA LEU A 29 7.92 20.13 12.16
C LEU A 29 7.73 19.42 13.51
N LEU A 30 7.42 18.13 13.51
CA LEU A 30 7.18 17.32 14.70
C LEU A 30 8.23 17.47 15.83
N PRO A 31 9.55 17.35 15.56
CA PRO A 31 10.56 17.51 16.62
C PRO A 31 10.58 18.92 17.22
N PHE A 32 10.30 19.95 16.42
CA PHE A 32 10.24 21.34 16.89
C PHE A 32 9.01 21.59 17.77
N CYS A 33 7.90 20.89 17.52
CA CYS A 33 6.74 20.93 18.41
C CYS A 33 7.02 20.26 19.75
N LEU A 34 7.77 19.15 19.76
CA LEU A 34 8.00 18.35 20.97
C LEU A 34 9.12 18.91 21.86
N VAL A 35 10.07 19.67 21.31
CA VAL A 35 11.26 20.14 22.06
C VAL A 35 10.91 20.89 23.34
N GLY A 36 9.86 21.71 23.33
CA GLY A 36 9.45 22.51 24.48
C GLY A 36 8.89 21.68 25.64
N ASP A 37 8.11 20.64 25.35
CA ASP A 37 7.50 19.81 26.38
C ASP A 37 8.51 18.85 27.00
N PHE A 38 9.37 18.24 26.19
CA PHE A 38 10.44 17.35 26.68
C PHE A 38 11.51 18.12 27.47
N ALA A 39 11.76 19.39 27.12
CA ALA A 39 12.64 20.26 27.91
C ALA A 39 12.05 20.55 29.30
N LYS A 40 10.75 20.86 29.41
CA LYS A 40 10.07 21.09 30.71
C LYS A 40 10.08 19.86 31.60
N MET A 41 10.01 18.66 31.01
CA MET A 41 10.03 17.40 31.74
C MET A 41 11.44 16.96 32.19
N ASN A 42 12.50 17.69 31.82
CA ASN A 42 13.90 17.29 32.01
C ASN A 42 14.28 15.95 31.33
N ILE A 43 13.54 15.55 30.28
CA ILE A 43 13.76 14.30 29.53
C ILE A 43 14.10 14.59 28.06
N ALA A 44 14.89 15.63 27.80
CA ALA A 44 15.23 16.07 26.44
C ALA A 44 15.87 14.97 25.59
N ALA A 45 16.61 14.03 26.20
CA ALA A 45 17.23 12.90 25.51
C ALA A 45 16.21 11.90 24.91
N LEU A 46 14.98 11.86 25.42
CA LEU A 46 13.92 10.97 24.91
C LEU A 46 13.13 11.59 23.74
N MET A 47 13.32 12.89 23.46
CA MET A 47 12.64 13.56 22.36
C MET A 47 12.96 12.95 20.98
N PRO A 48 14.24 12.76 20.59
CA PRO A 48 14.57 12.20 19.27
C PRO A 48 13.95 10.82 18.99
N PRO A 49 14.05 9.79 19.87
CA PRO A 49 13.46 8.49 19.60
C PRO A 49 11.93 8.53 19.54
N VAL A 50 11.27 9.37 20.36
CA VAL A 50 9.81 9.53 20.30
C VAL A 50 9.38 10.20 19.00
N SER A 51 10.07 11.26 18.58
CA SER A 51 9.80 11.94 17.32
C SER A 51 9.96 11.01 16.13
N ILE A 52 11.03 10.21 16.10
CA ILE A 52 11.27 9.23 15.03
C ILE A 52 10.17 8.17 15.00
N LEU A 53 9.75 7.66 16.17
CA LEU A 53 8.69 6.66 16.25
C LEU A 53 7.36 7.20 15.70
N ILE A 54 6.98 8.42 16.08
CA ILE A 54 5.75 9.04 15.57
C ILE A 54 5.86 9.25 14.06
N SER A 55 6.96 9.83 13.57
CA SER A 55 7.17 10.02 12.14
C SER A 55 7.15 8.70 11.37
N PHE A 56 7.70 7.61 11.93
CA PHE A 56 7.67 6.28 11.34
C PHE A 56 6.24 5.75 11.17
N VAL A 57 5.37 5.94 12.17
CA VAL A 57 3.96 5.53 12.07
C VAL A 57 3.26 6.29 10.95
N PHE A 58 3.42 7.62 10.88
CA PHE A 58 2.82 8.43 9.82
C PHE A 58 3.40 8.12 8.44
N ALA A 59 4.71 7.91 8.32
CA ALA A 59 5.34 7.50 7.07
C ALA A 59 4.81 6.15 6.57
N THR A 60 4.66 5.19 7.48
CA THR A 60 4.10 3.87 7.17
C THR A 60 2.65 4.00 6.71
N LEU A 61 1.83 4.80 7.40
CA LEU A 61 0.45 5.05 7.01
C LEU A 61 0.35 5.64 5.60
N GLY A 62 1.17 6.65 5.29
CA GLY A 62 1.23 7.25 3.94
C GLY A 62 1.66 6.24 2.88
N LYS A 63 2.65 5.39 3.19
CA LYS A 63 3.15 4.38 2.25
C LYS A 63 2.12 3.27 1.98
N VAL A 64 1.40 2.84 3.00
CA VAL A 64 0.30 1.88 2.85
C VAL A 64 -0.80 2.49 2.00
N GLY A 65 -1.14 3.76 2.20
CA GLY A 65 -2.08 4.49 1.33
C GLY A 65 -1.67 4.41 -0.14
N GLU A 66 -0.44 4.84 -0.47
CA GLU A 66 0.10 4.83 -1.84
C GLU A 66 0.03 3.45 -2.51
N VAL A 67 0.32 2.38 -1.78
CA VAL A 67 0.28 1.01 -2.33
C VAL A 67 -1.16 0.57 -2.64
N ASN A 68 -2.13 1.03 -1.86
CA ASN A 68 -3.54 0.67 -2.05
C ASN A 68 -4.28 1.53 -3.10
N GLU A 69 -3.68 2.63 -3.58
CA GLU A 69 -4.28 3.47 -4.62
C GLU A 69 -4.38 2.75 -5.97
N ASP A 70 -3.42 1.87 -6.28
CA ASP A 70 -3.30 1.18 -7.57
C ASP A 70 -3.30 -0.35 -7.42
N PRO A 71 -4.44 -1.00 -7.11
CA PRO A 71 -4.50 -2.42 -6.72
C PRO A 71 -4.33 -3.42 -7.88
N PHE A 72 -4.10 -2.94 -9.12
CA PHE A 72 -4.08 -3.75 -10.34
C PHE A 72 -2.81 -3.52 -11.18
N GLU A 73 -1.70 -3.14 -10.55
CA GLU A 73 -0.41 -2.87 -11.21
C GLU A 73 0.59 -4.03 -11.07
N ASN A 74 0.10 -5.20 -10.64
CA ASN A 74 0.86 -6.46 -10.55
C ASN A 74 2.05 -6.38 -9.58
N ARG A 75 1.89 -5.64 -8.48
CA ARG A 75 2.83 -5.65 -7.35
C ARG A 75 2.52 -6.83 -6.42
N ILE A 76 3.46 -7.16 -5.55
CA ILE A 76 3.36 -8.26 -4.58
C ILE A 76 2.15 -8.11 -3.62
N THR A 77 1.74 -6.87 -3.37
CA THR A 77 0.63 -6.49 -2.51
C THR A 77 -0.70 -6.32 -3.25
N ASP A 78 -0.69 -6.43 -4.58
CA ASP A 78 -1.84 -6.15 -5.42
C ASP A 78 -2.74 -7.39 -5.53
N VAL A 79 -3.90 -7.21 -6.16
CA VAL A 79 -4.81 -8.32 -6.44
C VAL A 79 -4.17 -9.24 -7.50
N PRO A 80 -4.09 -10.56 -7.27
CA PRO A 80 -3.45 -11.51 -8.18
C PRO A 80 -4.36 -11.82 -9.37
N MET A 81 -4.45 -10.87 -10.30
CA MET A 81 -5.32 -10.95 -11.46
C MET A 81 -5.00 -12.17 -12.33
N THR A 82 -3.72 -12.56 -12.43
CA THR A 82 -3.32 -13.71 -13.26
C THR A 82 -3.82 -15.02 -12.65
N ALA A 83 -3.70 -15.18 -11.33
CA ALA A 83 -4.22 -16.35 -10.60
C ALA A 83 -5.75 -16.43 -10.67
N ILE A 84 -6.44 -15.29 -10.56
CA ILE A 84 -7.91 -15.23 -10.72
C ILE A 84 -8.29 -15.65 -12.14
N CYS A 85 -7.63 -15.11 -13.17
CA CYS A 85 -7.87 -15.50 -14.57
C CYS A 85 -7.58 -16.99 -14.82
N ASN A 86 -6.49 -17.53 -14.27
CA ASN A 86 -6.16 -18.95 -14.37
C ASN A 86 -7.23 -19.83 -13.72
N THR A 87 -7.77 -19.42 -12.59
CA THR A 87 -8.87 -20.14 -11.91
C THR A 87 -10.13 -20.15 -12.78
N ILE A 88 -10.53 -18.98 -13.30
CA ILE A 88 -11.70 -18.86 -14.20
C ILE A 88 -11.50 -19.70 -15.47
N GLU A 89 -10.31 -19.67 -16.07
CA GLU A 89 -10.01 -20.47 -17.27
C GLU A 89 -10.16 -21.97 -16.98
N ARG A 90 -9.65 -22.45 -15.85
CA ARG A 90 -9.79 -23.85 -15.44
C ARG A 90 -11.26 -24.22 -15.22
N ASP A 91 -11.99 -23.41 -14.47
CA ASP A 91 -13.41 -23.66 -14.16
C ASP A 91 -14.24 -23.78 -15.45
N LEU A 92 -13.99 -22.90 -16.43
CA LEU A 92 -14.68 -22.94 -17.73
C LEU A 92 -14.33 -24.19 -18.54
N ARG A 93 -13.07 -24.60 -18.58
CA ARG A 93 -12.63 -25.83 -19.28
C ARG A 93 -13.18 -27.09 -18.62
N GLU A 94 -13.24 -27.12 -17.28
CA GLU A 94 -13.86 -28.20 -16.52
C GLU A 94 -15.36 -28.33 -16.83
N MET A 95 -16.08 -27.21 -16.92
CA MET A 95 -17.49 -27.19 -17.32
C MET A 95 -17.72 -27.70 -18.75
N LEU A 96 -16.73 -27.54 -19.64
CA LEU A 96 -16.76 -28.06 -21.01
C LEU A 96 -16.32 -29.54 -21.12
N GLY A 97 -15.87 -30.16 -20.01
CA GLY A 97 -15.40 -31.54 -19.99
C GLY A 97 -14.01 -31.74 -20.61
N GLU A 98 -13.22 -30.66 -20.76
CA GLU A 98 -11.86 -30.73 -21.26
C GLU A 98 -10.92 -31.31 -20.18
N GLN A 99 -10.01 -32.20 -20.58
CA GLN A 99 -9.02 -32.78 -19.66
C GLN A 99 -7.68 -32.04 -19.67
N ASP A 100 -7.43 -31.21 -20.70
CA ASP A 100 -6.23 -30.39 -20.80
C ASP A 100 -6.45 -29.04 -20.08
N LEU A 101 -6.25 -29.06 -18.76
CA LEU A 101 -6.40 -27.89 -17.90
C LEU A 101 -5.06 -27.15 -17.78
N PRO A 102 -5.04 -25.81 -17.92
CA PRO A 102 -3.82 -25.05 -17.70
C PRO A 102 -3.31 -25.26 -16.26
N PRO A 103 -1.99 -25.24 -16.05
CA PRO A 103 -1.41 -25.48 -14.72
C PRO A 103 -1.99 -24.47 -13.72
N LYS A 104 -2.36 -24.96 -12.54
CA LYS A 104 -2.89 -24.10 -11.47
C LYS A 104 -1.82 -23.08 -11.08
N SER A 105 -2.19 -21.81 -10.96
CA SER A 105 -1.27 -20.78 -10.47
C SER A 105 -0.82 -21.15 -9.05
N GLU A 106 0.49 -21.34 -8.88
CA GLU A 106 1.11 -21.66 -7.59
C GLU A 106 1.72 -20.41 -6.97
N ALA A 107 1.69 -20.34 -5.64
CA ALA A 107 2.33 -19.26 -4.92
C ALA A 107 3.84 -19.31 -5.13
N ARG A 108 4.42 -18.24 -5.67
CA ARG A 108 5.86 -18.04 -5.74
C ARG A 108 6.27 -17.20 -4.54
N ASP A 109 7.11 -17.77 -3.67
CA ASP A 109 7.59 -17.12 -2.45
C ASP A 109 6.49 -16.63 -1.50
N GLY A 110 5.35 -17.34 -1.47
CA GLY A 110 4.19 -17.02 -0.62
C GLY A 110 3.18 -16.05 -1.25
N TYR A 111 3.40 -15.61 -2.49
CA TYR A 111 2.52 -14.67 -3.19
C TYR A 111 2.00 -15.26 -4.51
N LEU A 112 0.77 -14.89 -4.84
CA LEU A 112 0.17 -15.15 -6.15
C LEU A 112 0.27 -13.86 -6.98
N TYR A 113 0.41 -14.03 -8.29
CA TYR A 113 0.40 -12.96 -9.28
C TYR A 113 -0.82 -13.13 -10.20
#